data_AF-A0A1M5J0W8-F1
#
_entry.id   AF-A0A1M5J0W8-F1
#
_cell.length_a   1.000
_cell.length_b   1.000
_cell.length_c   1.000
_cell.angle_alpha   90.00
_cell.angle_beta   90.00
_cell.angle_gamma   90.00
#
_symmetry.space_group_name_H-M   'P 1'
#
loop_
_entity.id
_entity.type
_entity.pdbx_description
1 polymer ?
#
loop_
_entity_poly.entity_id
_entity_poly.type
_entity_poly.pdbx_seq_one_letter_code
_entity_poly.pdbx_strand_id
1 'polypeptide(L)'
;MSDSVSVLQAVRADSLDIERRRRGRGFAYFGADGKQIRDPETLARIRSLAIPPAYTDVRIASLQSAHLQAIGRDVAGRLQYRYHPDWDVEREARKAERLSEIIKVLPRVRAAVRRDVAGAALSRRKALAAAVAIIDETHIRVGGEFYLESSGAHGAATLLKRQVRLSTSGLTLCFRGKGGSTIRCAVIDRQLARAIRRISTLPGRRLLQYRDEGGAVRTIRSDDINAYLKRVSGRDISAKDFRMLAASAAATEQLASMAPAHSERMRRRQIAEVMRLVAADLANTPAVARKSYVHALVVKAFEAGALPAILRRARTGQHRSRGENALARLMSLRLADA
;
A
#
# COMPACT_ATOMS: atom_id res chain seq x y z
N MET A 1 1.02 36.17 -11.03
CA MET A 1 0.44 36.12 -9.68
C MET A 1 1.06 34.93 -8.98
N SER A 2 1.67 35.15 -7.82
CA SER A 2 2.53 34.20 -7.11
C SER A 2 1.76 32.93 -6.73
N ASP A 3 2.06 31.80 -7.38
CA ASP A 3 1.67 30.47 -6.90
C ASP A 3 2.55 30.13 -5.70
N SER A 4 2.18 30.66 -4.54
CA SER A 4 2.69 30.17 -3.26
C SER A 4 2.18 28.74 -3.10
N VAL A 5 3.05 27.76 -3.34
CA VAL A 5 2.80 26.35 -3.00
C VAL A 5 2.45 26.31 -1.51
N SER A 6 1.17 26.13 -1.19
CA SER A 6 0.75 26.04 0.20
C SER A 6 1.38 24.77 0.79
N VAL A 7 2.25 24.95 1.79
CA VAL A 7 2.83 23.81 2.51
C VAL A 7 1.70 23.23 3.36
N LEU A 8 1.17 22.05 2.99
CA LEU A 8 0.10 21.44 3.77
C LEU A 8 0.67 20.90 5.08
N GLN A 9 -0.12 21.02 6.14
CA GLN A 9 0.26 20.54 7.45
C GLN A 9 -0.16 19.08 7.65
N ALA A 10 0.81 18.27 8.07
CA ALA A 10 0.59 16.88 8.45
C ALA A 10 -0.14 16.80 9.80
N VAL A 11 -1.45 16.49 9.78
CA VAL A 11 -2.29 16.35 10.98
C VAL A 11 -2.75 14.90 11.18
N ARG A 12 -3.14 14.55 12.40
CA ARG A 12 -3.69 13.22 12.70
C ARG A 12 -5.22 13.25 12.65
N ALA A 13 -5.85 12.09 12.50
CA ALA A 13 -7.31 12.02 12.47
C ALA A 13 -7.95 12.42 13.81
N ASP A 14 -7.27 12.17 14.93
CA ASP A 14 -7.72 12.52 16.28
C ASP A 14 -7.59 14.02 16.57
N SER A 15 -6.79 14.77 15.80
CA SER A 15 -6.66 16.24 15.94
C SER A 15 -7.72 17.03 15.16
N LEU A 16 -8.68 16.36 14.51
CA LEU A 16 -9.79 17.02 13.81
C LEU A 16 -10.86 17.46 14.82
N ASP A 17 -11.16 18.75 14.83
CA ASP A 17 -11.75 19.46 15.96
C ASP A 17 -13.15 20.02 15.68
N ILE A 18 -13.57 20.09 14.41
CA ILE A 18 -14.94 20.44 14.04
C ILE A 18 -15.81 19.19 13.98
N GLU A 19 -16.89 19.17 14.74
CA GLU A 19 -17.87 18.08 14.76
C GLU A 19 -19.10 18.41 13.91
N ARG A 20 -19.56 17.47 13.08
CA ARG A 20 -20.84 17.59 12.35
C ARG A 20 -21.96 16.88 13.11
N ARG A 21 -23.00 17.62 13.49
CA ARG A 21 -24.22 17.09 14.13
C ARG A 21 -25.43 17.25 13.22
N ARG A 22 -26.34 16.27 13.23
CA ARG A 22 -27.61 16.37 12.50
C ARG A 22 -28.53 17.37 13.20
N ARG A 23 -29.16 18.27 12.45
CA ARG A 23 -30.13 19.24 12.98
C ARG A 23 -31.27 19.44 11.99
N GLY A 24 -32.47 19.00 12.35
CA GLY A 24 -33.65 19.03 11.47
C GLY A 24 -33.39 18.29 10.15
N ARG A 25 -33.59 18.97 9.02
CA ARG A 25 -33.34 18.43 7.67
C ARG A 25 -31.87 18.51 7.23
N GLY A 26 -30.98 19.13 8.02
CA GLY A 26 -29.59 19.39 7.62
C GLY A 26 -28.57 19.04 8.71
N PHE A 27 -27.43 19.72 8.64
CA PHE A 27 -26.32 19.57 9.57
C PHE A 27 -25.92 20.92 10.18
N ALA A 28 -25.46 20.88 11.43
CA ALA A 28 -24.78 21.98 12.09
C ALA A 28 -23.36 21.55 12.46
N TYR A 29 -22.46 22.52 12.52
CA TYR A 29 -21.04 22.28 12.78
C TYR A 29 -20.64 22.97 14.08
N PHE A 30 -19.83 22.30 14.88
CA PHE A 30 -19.43 22.76 16.21
C PHE A 30 -17.91 22.71 16.33
N GLY A 31 -17.31 23.77 16.85
CA GLY A 31 -15.87 23.83 17.11
C GLY A 31 -15.46 23.01 18.34
N ALA A 32 -14.16 22.99 18.64
CA ALA A 32 -13.61 22.32 19.82
C ALA A 32 -14.19 22.84 21.14
N ASP A 33 -14.57 24.12 21.18
CA ASP A 33 -15.19 24.80 22.31
C ASP A 33 -16.69 24.50 22.45
N GLY A 34 -17.25 23.66 21.58
CA GLY A 34 -18.67 23.31 21.56
C GLY A 34 -19.58 24.41 21.00
N LYS A 35 -19.04 25.53 20.52
CA LYS A 35 -19.84 26.60 19.92
C LYS A 35 -20.21 26.27 18.48
N GLN A 36 -21.42 26.68 18.10
CA GLN A 36 -21.90 26.50 16.73
C GLN A 36 -21.12 27.42 15.79
N ILE A 37 -20.52 26.85 14.75
CA ILE A 37 -19.86 27.59 13.67
C ILE A 37 -20.94 28.18 12.76
N ARG A 38 -20.93 29.52 12.64
CA ARG A 38 -21.83 30.29 11.75
C ARG A 38 -21.09 31.10 10.69
N ASP A 39 -19.76 31.12 10.77
CA ASP A 39 -18.90 31.80 9.82
C ASP A 39 -19.16 31.33 8.38
N PRO A 40 -19.58 32.21 7.46
CA PRO A 40 -19.93 31.84 6.08
C PRO A 40 -18.78 31.19 5.31
N GLU A 41 -17.55 31.65 5.51
CA GLU A 41 -16.37 31.14 4.81
C GLU A 41 -16.04 29.70 5.24
N THR A 42 -16.01 29.45 6.54
CA THR A 42 -15.81 28.11 7.11
C THR A 42 -16.89 27.15 6.63
N LEU A 43 -18.16 27.58 6.62
CA LEU A 43 -19.27 26.76 6.13
C LEU A 43 -19.16 26.49 4.62
N ALA A 44 -18.72 27.46 3.82
CA ALA A 44 -18.50 27.27 2.38
C ALA A 44 -17.39 26.25 2.12
N ARG A 45 -16.27 26.32 2.85
CA ARG A 45 -15.19 25.33 2.80
C ARG A 45 -15.70 23.94 3.19
N ILE A 46 -16.44 23.81 4.29
CA ILE A 46 -16.97 22.50 4.70
C ILE A 46 -17.90 21.90 3.62
N ARG A 47 -18.73 22.74 2.98
CA ARG A 47 -19.59 22.29 1.87
C ARG A 47 -18.78 21.80 0.67
N SER A 48 -17.68 22.47 0.33
CA SER A 48 -16.84 22.06 -0.82
C SER A 48 -16.15 20.71 -0.63
N LEU A 49 -15.99 20.24 0.62
CA LEU A 49 -15.47 18.90 0.92
C LEU A 49 -16.41 17.76 0.47
N ALA A 50 -17.67 18.07 0.11
CA ALA A 50 -18.67 17.10 -0.35
C ALA A 50 -18.72 15.84 0.54
N ILE A 51 -18.85 16.06 1.85
CA ILE A 51 -18.94 14.98 2.84
C ILE A 51 -20.33 14.34 2.74
N PRO A 52 -20.47 13.05 2.39
CA PRO A 52 -21.78 12.44 2.17
C PRO A 52 -22.68 12.58 3.41
N PRO A 53 -23.98 12.85 3.20
CA PRO A 53 -24.92 13.04 4.31
C PRO A 53 -25.10 11.77 5.15
N ALA A 54 -24.95 10.59 4.54
CA ALA A 54 -25.06 9.30 5.22
C ALA A 54 -23.88 8.98 6.16
N TYR A 55 -22.80 9.77 6.16
CA TYR A 55 -21.65 9.50 7.02
C TYR A 55 -21.96 9.82 8.49
N THR A 56 -21.54 8.95 9.40
CA THR A 56 -21.60 9.17 10.85
C THR A 56 -20.22 9.54 11.40
N ASP A 57 -20.16 9.99 12.67
CA ASP A 57 -18.93 10.36 13.38
C ASP A 57 -18.01 11.30 12.58
N VAL A 58 -18.60 12.31 11.93
CA VAL A 58 -17.85 13.20 11.06
C VAL A 58 -17.08 14.24 11.86
N ARG A 59 -15.76 14.24 11.66
CA ARG A 59 -14.81 15.22 12.20
C ARG A 59 -14.13 15.95 11.05
N ILE A 60 -13.95 17.26 11.16
CA ILE A 60 -13.46 18.15 10.11
C ILE A 60 -12.33 18.99 10.71
N ALA A 61 -11.28 19.28 9.94
CA ALA A 61 -10.21 20.17 10.35
C ALA A 61 -10.70 21.63 10.39
N SER A 62 -10.43 22.34 11.48
CA SER A 62 -10.47 23.80 11.53
C SER A 62 -9.43 24.41 10.58
N LEU A 63 -8.22 23.87 10.58
CA LEU A 63 -7.12 24.34 9.75
C LEU A 63 -7.35 24.04 8.25
N GLN A 64 -7.35 25.08 7.43
CA GLN A 64 -7.51 24.96 5.99
C GLN A 64 -6.31 24.28 5.31
N SER A 65 -5.09 24.53 5.79
CA SER A 65 -3.87 23.89 5.28
C SER A 65 -3.66 22.46 5.77
N ALA A 66 -4.54 21.91 6.61
CA ALA A 66 -4.44 20.51 7.02
C ALA A 66 -4.60 19.58 5.81
N HIS A 67 -3.64 18.69 5.57
CA HIS A 67 -3.73 17.77 4.44
C HIS A 67 -4.96 16.84 4.55
N LEU A 68 -5.34 16.46 5.77
CA LEU A 68 -6.56 15.74 6.09
C LEU A 68 -7.63 16.74 6.51
N GLN A 69 -8.66 16.90 5.68
CA GLN A 69 -9.71 17.91 5.85
C GLN A 69 -10.92 17.36 6.60
N ALA A 70 -11.28 16.09 6.41
CA ALA A 70 -12.34 15.47 7.19
C ALA A 70 -12.21 13.95 7.25
N ILE A 71 -12.80 13.37 8.28
CA ILE A 71 -13.07 11.94 8.40
C ILE A 71 -14.55 11.70 8.71
N GLY A 72 -15.02 10.49 8.45
CA GLY A 72 -16.34 10.03 8.84
C GLY A 72 -16.49 8.54 8.58
N ARG A 73 -17.50 7.91 9.14
CA ARG A 73 -17.82 6.50 8.87
C ARG A 73 -18.89 6.39 7.81
N ASP A 74 -18.67 5.55 6.80
CA ASP A 74 -19.71 5.26 5.82
C ASP A 74 -20.78 4.29 6.36
N VAL A 75 -21.79 4.00 5.53
CA VAL A 75 -22.90 3.08 5.87
C VAL A 75 -22.44 1.66 6.25
N ALA A 76 -21.22 1.27 5.87
CA ALA A 76 -20.61 -0.01 6.23
C ALA A 76 -19.67 0.12 7.45
N GLY A 77 -19.73 1.23 8.19
CA GLY A 77 -18.93 1.52 9.38
C GLY A 77 -17.46 1.85 9.09
N ARG A 78 -17.07 1.96 7.82
CA ARG A 78 -15.66 2.15 7.41
C ARG A 78 -15.26 3.60 7.60
N LEU A 79 -14.10 3.83 8.20
CA LEU A 79 -13.53 5.17 8.27
C LEU A 79 -13.10 5.64 6.87
N GLN A 80 -13.67 6.76 6.44
CA GLN A 80 -13.45 7.44 5.18
C GLN A 80 -12.75 8.76 5.43
N TYR A 81 -11.97 9.21 4.44
CA TYR A 81 -11.12 10.39 4.53
C TYR A 81 -11.42 11.36 3.39
N ARG A 82 -11.36 12.65 3.68
CA ARG A 82 -11.35 13.76 2.72
C ARG A 82 -10.05 14.52 2.89
N TYR A 83 -9.30 14.67 1.80
CA TYR A 83 -8.02 15.36 1.80
C TYR A 83 -8.14 16.72 1.14
N HIS A 84 -7.20 17.62 1.44
CA HIS A 84 -7.05 18.89 0.73
C HIS A 84 -6.86 18.66 -0.78
N PRO A 85 -7.36 19.53 -1.68
CA PRO A 85 -7.17 19.38 -3.12
C PRO A 85 -5.70 19.21 -3.55
N ASP A 86 -4.81 20.00 -2.95
CA ASP A 86 -3.36 19.97 -3.24
C ASP A 86 -2.64 18.72 -2.69
N TRP A 87 -3.34 17.87 -1.93
CA TRP A 87 -2.77 16.65 -1.35
C TRP A 87 -2.26 15.69 -2.42
N ASP A 88 -2.81 15.70 -3.63
CA ASP A 88 -2.31 14.85 -4.71
C ASP A 88 -0.84 15.18 -5.05
N VAL A 89 -0.42 16.46 -4.99
CA VAL A 89 0.96 16.88 -5.25
C VAL A 89 1.90 16.39 -4.15
N GLU A 90 1.55 16.64 -2.88
CA GLU A 90 2.35 16.16 -1.75
C GLU A 90 2.40 14.63 -1.67
N ARG A 91 1.30 13.95 -2.01
CA ARG A 91 1.23 12.50 -2.04
C ARG A 91 2.21 11.93 -3.06
N GLU A 92 2.36 12.55 -4.23
CA GLU A 92 3.37 12.13 -5.21
C GLU A 92 4.81 12.36 -4.70
N ALA A 93 5.08 13.49 -4.03
CA ALA A 93 6.39 13.73 -3.41
C ALA A 93 6.71 12.67 -2.33
N ARG A 94 5.76 12.38 -1.44
CA ARG A 94 5.88 11.31 -0.43
C ARG A 94 6.00 9.92 -1.05
N LYS A 95 5.37 9.68 -2.22
CA LYS A 95 5.52 8.44 -2.98
C LYS A 95 6.97 8.23 -3.41
N ALA A 96 7.63 9.30 -3.87
CA ALA A 96 9.05 9.26 -4.24
C ALA A 96 9.93 8.90 -3.05
N GLU A 97 9.75 9.57 -1.91
CA GLU A 97 10.51 9.30 -0.69
C GLU A 97 10.31 7.85 -0.23
N ARG A 98 9.06 7.39 -0.08
CA ARG A 98 8.74 6.03 0.34
C ARG A 98 9.30 4.96 -0.61
N LEU A 99 9.27 5.22 -1.91
CA LEU A 99 9.80 4.30 -2.92
C LEU A 99 11.33 4.23 -2.82
N SER A 100 12.01 5.35 -2.60
CA SER A 100 13.46 5.40 -2.39
C SER A 100 13.84 4.63 -1.12
N GLU A 101 13.13 4.86 -0.02
CA GLU A 101 13.39 4.21 1.25
C GLU A 101 13.20 2.69 1.17
N ILE A 102 12.10 2.19 0.59
CA ILE A 102 11.92 0.74 0.45
C ILE A 102 13.02 0.11 -0.42
N ILE A 103 13.39 0.73 -1.55
CA ILE A 103 14.46 0.22 -2.42
C ILE A 103 15.79 0.09 -1.66
N LYS A 104 16.16 1.13 -0.90
CA LYS A 104 17.39 1.14 -0.09
C LYS A 104 17.42 0.00 0.90
N VAL A 105 16.34 -0.19 1.68
CA VAL A 105 16.30 -1.20 2.76
C VAL A 105 15.93 -2.61 2.30
N LEU A 106 15.44 -2.79 1.06
CA LEU A 106 14.95 -4.08 0.57
C LEU A 106 15.94 -5.25 0.76
N PRO A 107 17.25 -5.11 0.50
CA PRO A 107 18.20 -6.19 0.72
C PRO A 107 18.26 -6.64 2.18
N ARG A 108 18.31 -5.68 3.12
CA ARG A 108 18.29 -5.94 4.56
C ARG A 108 16.99 -6.64 4.99
N VAL A 109 15.85 -6.15 4.50
CA VAL A 109 14.54 -6.73 4.82
C VAL A 109 14.44 -8.17 4.31
N ARG A 110 14.78 -8.43 3.04
CA ARG A 110 14.77 -9.77 2.45
C ARG A 110 15.76 -10.71 3.14
N ALA A 111 16.94 -10.24 3.52
CA ALA A 111 17.89 -11.03 4.30
C ALA A 111 17.30 -11.45 5.67
N ALA A 112 16.71 -10.50 6.41
CA ALA A 112 16.08 -10.77 7.69
C ALA A 112 14.89 -11.74 7.56
N VAL A 113 14.05 -11.55 6.55
CA VAL A 113 12.92 -12.44 6.23
C VAL A 113 13.41 -13.86 5.96
N ARG A 114 14.40 -14.05 5.07
CA ARG A 114 14.94 -15.39 4.78
C ARG A 114 15.47 -16.09 6.04
N ARG A 115 16.24 -15.37 6.87
CA ARG A 115 16.76 -15.88 8.15
C ARG A 115 15.62 -16.30 9.09
N ASP A 116 14.60 -15.45 9.23
CA ASP A 116 13.52 -15.67 10.19
C ASP A 116 12.52 -16.76 9.73
N VAL A 117 12.32 -16.90 8.42
CA VAL A 117 11.61 -18.04 7.80
C VAL A 117 12.38 -19.34 8.04
N ALA A 118 13.72 -19.31 7.98
CA ALA A 118 14.59 -20.46 8.22
C ALA A 118 14.55 -21.01 9.64
N GLY A 119 14.19 -20.18 10.63
CA GLY A 119 14.33 -20.52 12.05
C GLY A 119 13.67 -21.84 12.43
N ALA A 120 14.16 -22.51 13.48
CA ALA A 120 13.57 -23.79 13.91
C ALA A 120 12.21 -23.59 14.59
N ALA A 121 12.08 -22.67 15.56
CA ALA A 121 10.86 -22.50 16.34
C ALA A 121 9.64 -22.04 15.51
N LEU A 122 8.42 -22.41 15.93
CA LEU A 122 7.16 -21.85 15.42
C LEU A 122 6.84 -20.51 16.11
N SER A 123 7.82 -19.61 16.11
CA SER A 123 7.77 -18.35 16.84
C SER A 123 6.98 -17.26 16.10
N ARG A 124 6.60 -16.20 16.84
CA ARG A 124 5.97 -15.01 16.26
C ARG A 124 6.80 -14.43 15.11
N ARG A 125 8.14 -14.41 15.27
CA ARG A 125 9.07 -13.90 14.26
C ARG A 125 8.99 -14.69 12.95
N LYS A 126 8.92 -16.02 13.00
CA LYS A 126 8.75 -16.85 11.80
C LYS A 126 7.42 -16.58 11.11
N ALA A 127 6.31 -16.53 11.86
CA ALA A 127 4.99 -16.27 11.27
C ALA A 127 4.94 -14.90 10.56
N LEU A 128 5.54 -13.87 11.17
CA LEU A 128 5.64 -12.53 10.58
C LEU A 128 6.55 -12.50 9.34
N ALA A 129 7.71 -13.17 9.39
CA ALA A 129 8.60 -13.27 8.24
C ALA A 129 7.94 -14.02 7.07
N ALA A 130 7.21 -15.11 7.34
CA ALA A 130 6.45 -15.82 6.33
C ALA A 130 5.32 -14.95 5.73
N ALA A 131 4.66 -14.12 6.55
CA ALA A 131 3.69 -13.14 6.07
C ALA A 131 4.31 -12.13 5.10
N VAL A 132 5.47 -11.58 5.47
CA VAL A 132 6.21 -10.61 4.63
C VAL A 132 6.69 -11.28 3.34
N ALA A 133 7.22 -12.50 3.40
CA ALA A 133 7.64 -13.24 2.21
C ALA A 133 6.46 -13.45 1.23
N ILE A 134 5.28 -13.83 1.74
CA ILE A 134 4.08 -13.92 0.91
C ILE A 134 3.73 -12.57 0.28
N ILE A 135 3.76 -11.47 1.04
CA ILE A 135 3.44 -10.13 0.54
C ILE A 135 4.46 -9.68 -0.52
N ASP A 136 5.74 -9.93 -0.29
CA ASP A 136 6.82 -9.54 -1.19
C ASP A 136 6.74 -10.29 -2.52
N GLU A 137 6.50 -11.60 -2.49
CA GLU A 137 6.45 -12.44 -3.70
C GLU A 137 5.15 -12.33 -4.50
N THR A 138 4.02 -12.07 -3.82
CA THR A 138 2.69 -12.09 -4.46
C THR A 138 2.04 -10.72 -4.57
N HIS A 139 2.61 -9.73 -3.89
CA HIS A 139 2.11 -8.37 -3.79
C HIS A 139 0.66 -8.29 -3.29
N ILE A 140 0.14 -9.32 -2.59
CA ILE A 140 -1.22 -9.27 -2.03
C ILE A 140 -1.30 -8.20 -0.93
N ARG A 141 -2.53 -7.77 -0.63
CA ARG A 141 -2.77 -6.84 0.48
C ARG A 141 -2.47 -7.52 1.81
N VAL A 142 -2.01 -6.74 2.80
CA VAL A 142 -1.77 -7.22 4.17
C VAL A 142 -3.01 -7.89 4.78
N GLY A 143 -4.21 -7.40 4.47
CA GLY A 143 -5.46 -7.87 5.07
C GLY A 143 -5.64 -7.37 6.50
N GLY A 144 -6.88 -7.35 6.98
CA GLY A 144 -7.19 -6.93 8.35
C GLY A 144 -8.55 -7.48 8.76
N GLU A 145 -8.76 -7.66 10.07
CA GLU A 145 -9.96 -8.31 10.61
C GLU A 145 -11.23 -7.56 10.22
N PHE A 146 -11.20 -6.22 10.29
CA PHE A 146 -12.30 -5.38 9.85
C PHE A 146 -12.80 -5.71 8.42
N TYR A 147 -11.88 -5.90 7.46
CA TYR A 147 -12.27 -6.20 6.07
C TYR A 147 -12.77 -7.64 5.90
N LEU A 148 -12.27 -8.56 6.72
CA LEU A 148 -12.76 -9.92 6.74
C LEU A 148 -14.20 -9.98 7.25
N GLU A 149 -14.49 -9.30 8.35
CA GLU A 149 -15.82 -9.25 8.96
C GLU A 149 -16.82 -8.50 8.09
N SER A 150 -16.44 -7.31 7.57
CA SER A 150 -17.35 -6.46 6.80
C SER A 150 -17.59 -6.92 5.36
N SER A 151 -16.67 -7.68 4.74
CA SER A 151 -16.77 -8.02 3.32
C SER A 151 -16.32 -9.44 2.95
N GLY A 152 -15.88 -10.24 3.92
CA GLY A 152 -15.29 -11.56 3.67
C GLY A 152 -13.94 -11.50 2.92
N ALA A 153 -13.34 -10.31 2.80
CA ALA A 153 -12.11 -10.11 2.06
C ALA A 153 -10.88 -10.52 2.88
N HIS A 154 -10.09 -11.43 2.33
CA HIS A 154 -8.83 -11.85 2.92
C HIS A 154 -7.63 -11.05 2.38
N GLY A 155 -6.57 -11.02 3.18
CA GLY A 155 -5.22 -10.66 2.79
C GLY A 155 -4.22 -11.50 3.58
N ALA A 156 -2.92 -11.23 3.47
CA ALA A 156 -1.86 -12.06 4.04
C ALA A 156 -2.11 -12.46 5.51
N ALA A 157 -2.38 -11.49 6.39
CA ALA A 157 -2.62 -11.71 7.82
C ALA A 157 -3.87 -12.56 8.11
N THR A 158 -4.86 -12.54 7.23
CA THR A 158 -6.15 -13.21 7.42
C THR A 158 -6.32 -14.47 6.58
N LEU A 159 -5.27 -14.93 5.88
CA LEU A 159 -5.33 -16.18 5.11
C LEU A 159 -5.74 -17.37 5.98
N LEU A 160 -6.47 -18.30 5.37
CA LEU A 160 -6.85 -19.58 5.96
C LEU A 160 -6.05 -20.73 5.35
N LYS A 161 -5.86 -21.81 6.08
CA LYS A 161 -5.10 -22.98 5.59
C LYS A 161 -5.67 -23.57 4.30
N ARG A 162 -7.00 -23.68 4.21
CA ARG A 162 -7.70 -24.17 3.00
C ARG A 162 -7.48 -23.30 1.76
N GLN A 163 -7.00 -22.07 1.91
CA GLN A 163 -6.72 -21.14 0.82
C GLN A 163 -5.29 -21.30 0.28
N VAL A 164 -4.51 -22.24 0.84
CA VAL A 164 -3.13 -22.52 0.45
C VAL A 164 -3.01 -23.96 0.00
N ARG A 165 -2.39 -24.17 -1.16
CA ARG A 165 -1.92 -25.49 -1.58
C ARG A 165 -0.39 -25.49 -1.63
N LEU A 166 0.22 -26.43 -0.93
CA LEU A 166 1.67 -26.55 -0.82
C LEU A 166 2.20 -27.58 -1.82
N SER A 167 3.34 -27.29 -2.43
CA SER A 167 4.13 -28.25 -3.20
C SER A 167 5.54 -28.40 -2.58
N THR A 168 6.39 -29.21 -3.21
CA THR A 168 7.81 -29.31 -2.84
C THR A 168 8.59 -28.05 -3.23
N SER A 169 8.22 -27.40 -4.33
CA SER A 169 8.90 -26.22 -4.89
C SER A 169 8.35 -24.88 -4.39
N GLY A 170 7.16 -24.86 -3.79
CA GLY A 170 6.48 -23.61 -3.50
C GLY A 170 5.07 -23.76 -2.93
N LEU A 171 4.24 -22.76 -3.16
CA LEU A 171 2.85 -22.73 -2.72
C LEU A 171 1.97 -21.93 -3.68
N THR A 172 0.69 -22.26 -3.73
CA THR A 172 -0.33 -21.48 -4.43
C THR A 172 -1.38 -20.99 -3.46
N LEU A 173 -1.85 -19.76 -3.65
CA LEU A 173 -2.90 -19.12 -2.87
C LEU A 173 -4.14 -18.95 -3.75
N CYS A 174 -5.32 -19.21 -3.19
CA CYS A 174 -6.60 -18.95 -3.84
C CYS A 174 -7.62 -18.45 -2.80
N PHE A 175 -8.04 -17.19 -2.88
CA PHE A 175 -8.94 -16.58 -1.89
C PHE A 175 -9.72 -15.39 -2.44
N ARG A 176 -10.80 -15.01 -1.75
CA ARG A 176 -11.55 -13.78 -2.03
C ARG A 176 -10.83 -12.57 -1.41
N GLY A 177 -10.40 -11.63 -2.23
CA GLY A 177 -9.71 -10.41 -1.83
C GLY A 177 -10.64 -9.20 -1.73
N LYS A 178 -10.02 -8.01 -1.58
CA LYS A 178 -10.73 -6.72 -1.52
C LYS A 178 -11.59 -6.51 -2.78
N GLY A 179 -12.80 -6.01 -2.61
CA GLY A 179 -13.74 -5.75 -3.71
C GLY A 179 -14.39 -7.01 -4.28
N GLY A 180 -14.23 -8.16 -3.61
CA GLY A 180 -14.83 -9.43 -4.02
C GLY A 180 -14.03 -10.20 -5.07
N SER A 181 -12.93 -9.65 -5.58
CA SER A 181 -12.08 -10.29 -6.59
C SER A 181 -11.44 -11.57 -6.07
N THR A 182 -11.45 -12.63 -6.89
CA THR A 182 -10.71 -13.86 -6.60
C THR A 182 -9.23 -13.65 -6.90
N ILE A 183 -8.40 -13.79 -5.88
CA ILE A 183 -6.93 -13.71 -6.00
C ILE A 183 -6.38 -15.12 -6.16
N ARG A 184 -5.56 -15.31 -7.19
CA ARG A 184 -4.77 -16.52 -7.42
C ARG A 184 -3.32 -16.13 -7.65
N CYS A 185 -2.41 -16.66 -6.85
CA CYS A 185 -0.98 -16.41 -7.01
C CYS A 185 -0.18 -17.65 -6.64
N ALA A 186 1.02 -17.76 -7.22
CA ALA A 186 1.96 -18.83 -6.97
C ALA A 186 3.27 -18.22 -6.47
N VAL A 187 3.91 -18.89 -5.52
CA VAL A 187 5.25 -18.54 -5.02
C VAL A 187 6.14 -19.75 -5.19
N ILE A 188 7.29 -19.55 -5.85
CA ILE A 188 8.31 -20.59 -6.02
C ILE A 188 9.40 -20.35 -4.98
N ASP A 189 9.14 -20.78 -3.75
CA ASP A 189 10.09 -20.71 -2.65
C ASP A 189 9.95 -21.96 -1.76
N ARG A 190 10.97 -22.83 -1.85
CA ARG A 190 11.05 -24.09 -1.08
C ARG A 190 11.11 -23.84 0.43
N GLN A 191 11.79 -22.78 0.84
CA GLN A 191 12.01 -22.44 2.24
C GLN A 191 10.71 -21.91 2.85
N LEU A 192 10.02 -21.01 2.14
CA LEU A 192 8.70 -20.53 2.53
C LEU A 192 7.68 -21.66 2.56
N ALA A 193 7.64 -22.53 1.54
CA ALA A 193 6.74 -23.68 1.51
C ALA A 193 6.95 -24.60 2.71
N ARG A 194 8.21 -24.86 3.09
CA ARG A 194 8.55 -25.63 4.30
C ARG A 194 8.10 -24.91 5.57
N ALA A 195 8.31 -23.60 5.68
CA ALA A 195 7.86 -22.83 6.84
C ALA A 195 6.33 -22.84 6.97
N ILE A 196 5.59 -22.61 5.89
CA ILE A 196 4.13 -22.65 5.86
C ILE A 196 3.60 -24.06 6.17
N ARG A 197 4.26 -25.12 5.68
CA ARG A 197 3.92 -26.51 6.04
C ARG A 197 3.98 -26.71 7.55
N ARG A 198 5.06 -26.24 8.18
CA ARG A 198 5.25 -26.35 9.63
C ARG A 198 4.28 -25.47 10.42
N ILE A 199 4.02 -24.25 9.97
CA ILE A 199 3.02 -23.38 10.63
C ILE A 199 1.63 -24.01 10.54
N SER A 200 1.29 -24.64 9.42
CA SER A 200 -0.02 -25.27 9.20
C SER A 200 -0.34 -26.42 10.15
N THR A 201 0.65 -26.98 10.86
CA THR A 201 0.45 -28.03 11.88
C THR A 201 -0.13 -27.50 13.19
N LEU A 202 -0.05 -26.20 13.46
CA LEU A 202 -0.67 -25.60 14.64
C LEU A 202 -2.20 -25.74 14.57
N PRO A 203 -2.95 -25.93 15.66
CA PRO A 203 -4.41 -26.02 15.61
C PRO A 203 -5.09 -24.74 15.11
N GLY A 204 -6.26 -24.86 14.50
CA GLY A 204 -7.10 -23.75 14.03
C GLY A 204 -7.12 -23.55 12.51
N ARG A 205 -8.00 -22.65 12.06
CA ARG A 205 -8.26 -22.39 10.63
C ARG A 205 -7.34 -21.36 9.98
N ARG A 206 -6.80 -20.42 10.77
CA ARG A 206 -5.90 -19.37 10.29
C ARG A 206 -4.60 -19.97 9.79
N LEU A 207 -4.04 -19.39 8.74
CA LEU A 207 -2.77 -19.85 8.18
C LEU A 207 -1.61 -19.40 9.09
N LEU A 208 -1.48 -18.09 9.31
CA LEU A 208 -0.31 -17.52 9.96
C LEU A 208 -0.52 -17.45 11.48
N GLN A 209 0.01 -18.46 12.14
CA GLN A 209 -0.06 -18.66 13.59
C GLN A 209 1.35 -18.88 14.15
N TYR A 210 1.48 -18.72 15.47
CA TYR A 210 2.70 -19.01 16.21
C TYR A 210 2.38 -19.57 17.59
N ARG A 211 3.35 -20.23 18.21
CA ARG A 211 3.33 -20.54 19.65
C ARG A 211 4.02 -19.41 20.40
N ASP A 212 3.35 -18.87 21.41
CA ASP A 212 3.95 -17.91 22.33
C ASP A 212 4.85 -18.63 23.37
N GLU A 213 5.42 -17.85 24.28
CA GLU A 213 6.33 -18.35 25.32
C GLU A 213 5.62 -19.32 26.30
N GLY A 214 4.31 -19.16 26.51
CA GLY A 214 3.49 -20.08 27.29
C GLY A 214 2.99 -21.30 26.51
N GLY A 215 3.43 -21.48 25.25
CA GLY A 215 3.03 -22.58 24.38
C GLY A 215 1.66 -22.42 23.71
N ALA A 216 0.93 -21.34 24.03
CA ALA A 216 -0.38 -21.05 23.49
C ALA A 216 -0.28 -20.62 22.02
N VAL A 217 -1.27 -21.02 21.22
CA VAL A 217 -1.30 -20.74 19.80
C VAL A 217 -2.01 -19.41 19.55
N ARG A 218 -1.31 -18.48 18.90
CA ARG A 218 -1.82 -17.15 18.57
C ARG A 218 -1.74 -16.87 17.08
N THR A 219 -2.59 -15.98 16.60
CA THR A 219 -2.58 -15.48 15.23
C THR A 219 -1.81 -14.17 15.15
N ILE A 220 -1.19 -13.88 14.01
CA ILE A 220 -0.67 -12.54 13.73
C ILE A 220 -1.78 -11.62 13.21
N ARG A 221 -1.60 -10.31 13.37
CA ARG A 221 -2.45 -9.24 12.82
C ARG A 221 -1.67 -8.36 11.82
N SER A 222 -2.38 -7.51 11.09
CA SER A 222 -1.78 -6.55 10.14
C SER A 222 -0.72 -5.68 10.79
N ASP A 223 -0.99 -5.23 12.00
CA ASP A 223 -0.14 -4.27 12.71
C ASP A 223 1.15 -4.94 13.18
N ASP A 224 1.08 -6.23 13.51
CA ASP A 224 2.26 -7.04 13.83
C ASP A 224 3.21 -7.13 12.62
N ILE A 225 2.66 -7.25 11.41
CA ILE A 225 3.45 -7.33 10.16
C ILE A 225 4.15 -6.00 9.90
N ASN A 226 3.44 -4.88 10.01
CA ASN A 226 4.03 -3.56 9.83
C ASN A 226 5.05 -3.24 10.93
N ALA A 227 4.80 -3.63 12.17
CA ALA A 227 5.77 -3.51 13.26
C ALA A 227 7.03 -4.36 13.02
N TYR A 228 6.87 -5.58 12.48
CA TYR A 228 8.00 -6.41 12.06
C TYR A 228 8.81 -5.72 10.97
N LEU A 229 8.16 -5.21 9.92
CA LEU A 229 8.81 -4.50 8.82
C LEU A 229 9.62 -3.31 9.32
N LYS A 230 9.02 -2.44 10.15
CA LYS A 230 9.68 -1.29 10.76
C LYS A 230 10.92 -1.70 11.56
N ARG A 231 10.82 -2.76 12.37
CA ARG A 231 11.94 -3.27 13.17
C ARG A 231 13.08 -3.80 12.31
N VAL A 232 12.80 -4.60 11.28
CA VAL A 232 13.86 -5.20 10.46
C VAL A 232 14.47 -4.22 9.47
N SER A 233 13.72 -3.23 9.00
CA SER A 233 14.23 -2.19 8.10
C SER A 233 14.94 -1.05 8.84
N GLY A 234 14.54 -0.75 10.09
CA GLY A 234 14.94 0.47 10.79
C GLY A 234 14.32 1.75 10.20
N ARG A 235 13.28 1.62 9.35
CA ARG A 235 12.62 2.70 8.61
C ARG A 235 11.09 2.55 8.68
N ASP A 236 10.38 3.65 8.46
CA ASP A 236 8.91 3.67 8.46
C ASP A 236 8.32 3.14 7.15
N ILE A 237 8.57 1.86 6.87
CA ILE A 237 8.00 1.12 5.74
C ILE A 237 6.87 0.19 6.20
N SER A 238 5.98 -0.14 5.28
CA SER A 238 4.78 -0.94 5.48
C SER A 238 4.58 -1.95 4.35
N ALA A 239 3.64 -2.89 4.54
CA ALA A 239 3.26 -3.83 3.49
C ALA A 239 2.73 -3.15 2.21
N LYS A 240 2.20 -1.92 2.30
CA LYS A 240 1.73 -1.16 1.13
C LYS A 240 2.88 -0.77 0.20
N ASP A 241 4.08 -0.54 0.76
CA ASP A 241 5.24 -0.09 0.00
C ASP A 241 5.77 -1.17 -0.93
N PHE A 242 5.66 -2.44 -0.54
CA PHE A 242 5.99 -3.59 -1.41
C PHE A 242 5.14 -3.60 -2.69
N ARG A 243 3.84 -3.29 -2.57
CA ARG A 243 2.95 -3.19 -3.74
C ARG A 243 3.33 -2.03 -4.66
N MET A 244 3.78 -0.90 -4.09
CA MET A 244 4.22 0.26 -4.86
C MET A 244 5.55 0.00 -5.57
N LEU A 245 6.49 -0.63 -4.86
CA LEU A 245 7.76 -1.09 -5.40
C LEU A 245 7.53 -2.04 -6.58
N ALA A 246 6.74 -3.09 -6.38
CA ALA A 246 6.42 -4.08 -7.40
C ALA A 246 5.77 -3.44 -8.64
N ALA A 247 4.76 -2.58 -8.44
CA ALA A 247 4.10 -1.87 -9.52
C ALA A 247 5.06 -1.03 -10.35
N SER A 248 5.91 -0.25 -9.67
CA SER A 248 6.86 0.64 -10.32
C SER A 248 7.99 -0.12 -11.01
N ALA A 249 8.47 -1.22 -10.42
CA ALA A 249 9.48 -2.08 -11.01
C ALA A 249 8.94 -2.81 -12.26
N ALA A 250 7.75 -3.40 -12.19
CA ALA A 250 7.10 -4.06 -13.32
C ALA A 250 6.81 -3.06 -14.46
N ALA A 251 6.27 -1.89 -14.14
CA ALA A 251 6.05 -0.83 -15.13
C ALA A 251 7.37 -0.38 -15.79
N THR A 252 8.45 -0.28 -15.00
CA THR A 252 9.79 0.08 -15.53
C THR A 252 10.28 -0.96 -16.53
N GLU A 253 10.18 -2.25 -16.21
CA GLU A 253 10.61 -3.32 -17.13
C GLU A 253 9.77 -3.37 -18.40
N GLN A 254 8.44 -3.30 -18.27
CA GLN A 254 7.53 -3.38 -19.41
C GLN A 254 7.67 -2.16 -20.33
N LEU A 255 7.76 -0.95 -19.79
CA LEU A 255 7.94 0.24 -20.61
C LEU A 255 9.34 0.29 -21.26
N ALA A 256 10.37 -0.25 -20.60
CA ALA A 256 11.72 -0.31 -21.14
C ALA A 256 11.86 -1.26 -22.34
N SER A 257 10.93 -2.19 -22.56
CA SER A 257 10.93 -3.07 -23.74
C SER A 257 10.29 -2.43 -24.97
N MET A 258 9.79 -1.20 -24.85
CA MET A 258 9.11 -0.47 -25.92
C MET A 258 9.84 0.84 -26.22
N ALA A 259 9.89 1.23 -27.50
CA ALA A 259 10.21 2.60 -27.86
C ALA A 259 8.96 3.49 -27.64
N PRO A 260 9.09 4.67 -27.00
CA PRO A 260 7.97 5.60 -26.91
C PRO A 260 7.55 6.05 -28.33
N ALA A 261 6.26 5.94 -28.61
CA ALA A 261 5.71 6.32 -29.92
C ALA A 261 5.91 7.82 -30.21
N HIS A 262 5.94 8.20 -31.49
CA HIS A 262 6.14 9.60 -31.90
C HIS A 262 4.96 10.51 -31.54
N SER A 263 3.71 10.02 -31.65
CA SER A 263 2.52 10.79 -31.29
C SER A 263 2.16 10.62 -29.81
N GLU A 264 1.77 11.72 -29.16
CA GLU A 264 1.36 11.73 -27.76
C GLU A 264 0.19 10.77 -27.50
N ARG A 265 -0.79 10.74 -28.40
CA ARG A 265 -1.95 9.83 -28.33
C ARG A 265 -1.50 8.36 -28.27
N MET A 266 -0.52 7.98 -29.07
CA MET A 266 0.00 6.61 -29.08
C MET A 266 0.85 6.31 -27.84
N ARG A 267 1.65 7.27 -27.35
CA ARG A 267 2.36 7.10 -26.06
C ARG A 267 1.40 6.89 -24.90
N ARG A 268 0.34 7.69 -24.81
CA ARG A 268 -0.71 7.54 -23.79
C ARG A 268 -1.36 6.15 -23.85
N ARG A 269 -1.53 5.57 -25.04
CA ARG A 269 -2.02 4.18 -25.22
C ARG A 269 -1.02 3.15 -24.72
N GLN A 270 0.28 3.28 -25.04
CA GLN A 270 1.33 2.40 -24.51
C GLN A 270 1.36 2.41 -22.97
N ILE A 271 1.30 3.61 -22.37
CA ILE A 271 1.25 3.76 -20.91
C ILE A 271 -0.02 3.10 -20.35
N ALA A 272 -1.19 3.37 -20.92
CA ALA A 272 -2.44 2.78 -20.46
C ALA A 272 -2.44 1.25 -20.53
N GLU A 273 -1.82 0.69 -21.58
CA GLU A 273 -1.67 -0.75 -21.76
C GLU A 273 -0.84 -1.37 -20.61
N VAL A 274 0.31 -0.80 -20.29
CA VAL A 274 1.14 -1.24 -19.15
C VAL A 274 0.41 -1.08 -17.81
N MET A 275 -0.31 0.04 -17.61
CA MET A 275 -1.07 0.25 -16.37
C MET A 275 -2.15 -0.81 -16.16
N ARG A 276 -2.75 -1.33 -17.25
CA ARG A 276 -3.74 -2.40 -17.18
C ARG A 276 -3.11 -3.75 -16.83
N LEU A 277 -1.91 -4.06 -17.34
CA LEU A 277 -1.15 -5.24 -16.95
C LEU A 277 -0.78 -5.19 -15.45
N VAL A 278 -0.16 -4.09 -15.01
CA VAL A 278 0.21 -3.89 -13.59
C VAL A 278 -1.02 -3.91 -12.67
N ALA A 279 -2.15 -3.38 -13.13
CA ALA A 279 -3.40 -3.40 -12.36
C ALA A 279 -3.96 -4.82 -12.20
N ALA A 280 -3.85 -5.66 -13.23
CA ALA A 280 -4.25 -7.06 -13.17
C ALA A 280 -3.43 -7.82 -12.13
N ASP A 281 -2.10 -7.68 -12.16
CA ASP A 281 -1.19 -8.34 -11.20
C ASP A 281 -1.49 -7.96 -9.75
N LEU A 282 -1.83 -6.69 -9.51
CA LEU A 282 -2.11 -6.17 -8.16
C LEU A 282 -3.56 -6.37 -7.71
N ALA A 283 -4.45 -6.87 -8.58
CA ALA A 283 -5.90 -6.86 -8.39
C ALA A 283 -6.41 -5.46 -7.99
N ASN A 284 -6.20 -4.51 -8.90
CA ASN A 284 -6.59 -3.09 -8.85
C ASN A 284 -7.23 -2.67 -10.18
N THR A 285 -7.83 -1.48 -10.22
CA THR A 285 -8.17 -0.84 -11.51
C THR A 285 -6.94 -0.13 -12.09
N PRO A 286 -6.86 0.07 -13.43
CA PRO A 286 -5.76 0.80 -14.05
C PRO A 286 -5.58 2.22 -13.49
N ALA A 287 -6.69 2.93 -13.22
CA ALA A 287 -6.66 4.25 -12.61
C ALA A 287 -6.03 4.23 -11.20
N VAL A 288 -6.36 3.23 -10.39
CA VAL A 288 -5.76 3.06 -9.05
C VAL A 288 -4.29 2.68 -9.13
N ALA A 289 -3.91 1.79 -10.06
CA ALA A 289 -2.51 1.42 -10.27
C ALA A 289 -1.67 2.65 -10.65
N ARG A 290 -2.12 3.45 -11.63
CA ARG A 290 -1.46 4.68 -12.06
C ARG A 290 -1.38 5.72 -10.95
N LYS A 291 -2.50 6.04 -10.29
CA LYS A 291 -2.55 7.12 -9.28
C LYS A 291 -1.82 6.74 -7.99
N SER A 292 -1.89 5.47 -7.57
CA SER A 292 -1.47 5.09 -6.21
C SER A 292 -0.23 4.21 -6.11
N TYR A 293 0.18 3.51 -7.18
CA TYR A 293 1.21 2.47 -7.09
C TYR A 293 2.38 2.66 -8.06
N VAL A 294 2.12 3.07 -9.30
CA VAL A 294 3.20 3.41 -10.24
C VAL A 294 3.66 4.84 -9.97
N HIS A 295 4.97 5.02 -9.82
CA HIS A 295 5.56 6.33 -9.59
C HIS A 295 5.68 7.12 -10.91
N ALA A 296 5.31 8.41 -10.90
CA ALA A 296 5.27 9.26 -12.10
C ALA A 296 6.61 9.36 -12.85
N LEU A 297 7.73 9.26 -12.13
CA LEU A 297 9.08 9.22 -12.73
C LEU A 297 9.26 8.11 -13.76
N VAL A 298 8.63 6.94 -13.57
CA VAL A 298 8.71 5.83 -14.53
C VAL A 298 8.08 6.24 -15.86
N VAL A 299 6.93 6.91 -15.80
CA VAL A 299 6.22 7.42 -16.99
C VAL A 299 7.04 8.52 -17.68
N LYS A 300 7.56 9.49 -16.92
CA LYS A 300 8.40 10.57 -17.46
C LYS A 300 9.66 10.02 -18.15
N ALA A 301 10.31 9.03 -17.55
CA ALA A 301 11.50 8.40 -18.12
C ALA A 301 11.18 7.58 -19.39
N PHE A 302 9.99 6.98 -19.47
CA PHE A 302 9.53 6.33 -20.69
C PHE A 302 9.32 7.34 -21.81
N GLU A 303 8.61 8.43 -21.53
CA GLU A 303 8.33 9.49 -22.51
C GLU A 303 9.62 10.14 -23.03
N ALA A 304 10.64 10.27 -22.19
CA ALA A 304 11.98 10.75 -22.56
C ALA A 304 12.86 9.69 -23.24
N GLY A 305 12.40 8.45 -23.43
CA GLY A 305 13.19 7.36 -24.04
C GLY A 305 14.37 6.86 -23.19
N ALA A 306 14.42 7.19 -21.90
CA ALA A 306 15.56 6.88 -21.02
C ALA A 306 15.55 5.45 -20.47
N LEU A 307 14.38 4.80 -20.38
CA LEU A 307 14.23 3.50 -19.71
C LEU A 307 15.06 2.35 -20.32
N PRO A 308 15.18 2.18 -21.65
CA PRO A 308 15.96 1.08 -22.23
C PRO A 308 17.43 1.10 -21.77
N ALA A 309 18.05 2.28 -21.73
CA ALA A 309 19.42 2.44 -21.27
C ALA A 309 19.59 2.11 -19.78
N ILE A 310 18.61 2.49 -18.96
CA ILE A 310 18.57 2.18 -17.52
C ILE A 310 18.45 0.67 -17.30
N LEU A 311 17.49 0.01 -17.97
CA LEU A 311 17.25 -1.43 -17.83
C LEU A 311 18.42 -2.28 -18.34
N ARG A 312 19.13 -1.84 -19.38
CA ARG A 312 20.33 -2.52 -19.90
C ARG A 312 21.47 -2.57 -18.88
N ARG A 313 21.61 -1.53 -18.05
CA ARG A 313 22.61 -1.43 -16.98
C ARG A 313 22.15 -2.08 -15.66
N ALA A 314 20.89 -2.49 -15.57
CA ALA A 314 20.39 -3.25 -14.43
C ALA A 314 20.68 -4.75 -14.61
N ARG A 315 20.98 -5.41 -13.50
CA ARG A 315 21.17 -6.87 -13.40
C ARG A 315 20.34 -7.39 -12.24
N THR A 316 19.94 -8.65 -12.30
CA THR A 316 19.36 -9.32 -11.13
C THR A 316 20.45 -9.44 -10.05
N GLY A 317 20.13 -9.02 -8.84
CA GLY A 317 21.01 -9.18 -7.67
C GLY A 317 20.50 -10.27 -6.74
N GLN A 318 21.25 -10.56 -5.67
CA GLN A 318 20.86 -11.55 -4.67
C GLN A 318 19.53 -11.23 -3.96
N HIS A 319 19.19 -9.95 -3.87
CA HIS A 319 18.05 -9.46 -3.11
C HIS A 319 17.15 -8.50 -3.87
N ARG A 320 17.46 -8.17 -5.12
CA ARG A 320 16.63 -7.29 -5.95
C ARG A 320 16.48 -7.89 -7.34
N SER A 321 15.27 -7.84 -7.87
CA SER A 321 15.01 -8.18 -9.27
C SER A 321 15.69 -7.18 -10.20
N ARG A 322 15.75 -7.53 -11.49
CA ARG A 322 16.27 -6.61 -12.50
C ARG A 322 15.48 -5.30 -12.53
N GLY A 323 14.15 -5.36 -12.47
CA GLY A 323 13.26 -4.21 -12.46
C GLY A 323 13.41 -3.34 -11.23
N GLU A 324 13.59 -3.94 -10.04
CA GLU A 324 13.87 -3.19 -8.82
C GLU A 324 15.22 -2.47 -8.90
N ASN A 325 16.24 -3.10 -9.49
CA ASN A 325 17.53 -2.44 -9.73
C ASN A 325 17.45 -1.36 -10.81
N ALA A 326 16.67 -1.56 -11.87
CA ALA A 326 16.42 -0.53 -12.88
C ALA A 326 15.73 0.68 -12.27
N LEU A 327 14.71 0.44 -11.45
CA LEU A 327 14.01 1.48 -10.71
C LEU A 327 14.94 2.20 -9.72
N ALA A 328 15.78 1.47 -8.99
CA ALA A 328 16.79 2.06 -8.10
C ALA A 328 17.71 3.03 -8.85
N ARG A 329 18.21 2.61 -10.02
CA ARG A 329 19.05 3.46 -10.88
C ARG A 329 18.30 4.69 -11.38
N LEU A 330 17.05 4.53 -11.82
CA LEU A 330 16.21 5.63 -12.25
C LEU A 330 16.02 6.68 -11.14
N MET A 331 15.81 6.22 -9.90
CA MET A 331 15.66 7.11 -8.74
C MET A 331 16.95 7.82 -8.35
N SER A 332 18.11 7.16 -8.48
CA SER A 332 19.41 7.78 -8.23
C SER A 332 19.74 8.90 -9.23
N LEU A 333 19.37 8.74 -10.50
CA LEU A 333 19.60 9.77 -11.52
C LEU A 333 18.81 11.05 -11.23
N ARG A 334 17.55 10.92 -10.82
CA ARG A 334 16.73 12.09 -10.41
C ARG A 334 17.32 12.86 -9.24
N LEU A 335 17.97 12.18 -8.29
CA LEU A 335 18.62 12.82 -7.13
C LEU A 335 19.92 13.54 -7.51
N ALA A 336 20.50 13.25 -8.68
CA ALA A 336 21.66 13.97 -9.19
C ALA A 336 21.26 15.22 -10.00
N ASP A 337 20.05 15.23 -10.54
CA ASP A 337 19.48 16.33 -11.35
C ASP A 337 18.62 17.32 -10.52
N ALA A 338 18.51 17.14 -9.20
CA ALA A 338 17.69 17.92 -8.28
C ALA A 338 18.54 18.53 -7.16
#